data_AF-A0A3R6RMZ3-F1
#
_entry.id   AF-A0A3R6RMZ3-F1
#
_cell.length_a   1.000
_cell.length_b   1.000
_cell.length_c   1.000
_cell.angle_alpha   90.00
_cell.angle_beta   90.00
_cell.angle_gamma   90.00
#
_symmetry.space_group_name_H-M   'P 1'
#
loop_
_entity.id
_entity.type
_entity.pdbx_description
1 polymer ?
#
loop_
_entity_poly.entity_id
_entity_poly.type
_entity_poly.pdbx_seq_one_letter_code
_entity_poly.pdbx_strand_id
1 'polypeptide(L)'
;MQFCKGYKKTKILSVEGIQPSADTIKNGTYPLCREYLLAYTGELSEAESDFLAYIKTAGQQIVEQFCVPAGKTNTFLSDQSSGTIRINGSSSAAPILTSLAEDYQKYNKHVQILIETTDSTSGLNAALEGSCDLAMTSRSLKDYEKELLNTQVIGKDAIAILVQAENPVQNLSEEQILKIYEKTYKNWSEIQRKKSES
;
A
#
# COMPACT_ATOMS: atom_id res chain seq x y z
N MET A 1 -6.28 -10.74 -7.80
CA MET A 1 -5.05 -11.17 -8.51
C MET A 1 -5.33 -11.24 -10.02
N GLN A 2 -5.60 -10.09 -10.64
CA GLN A 2 -6.07 -9.99 -12.03
C GLN A 2 -5.10 -9.13 -12.87
N PHE A 3 -3.81 -9.50 -12.88
CA PHE A 3 -2.76 -8.68 -13.51
C PHE A 3 -2.12 -9.29 -14.77
N CYS A 4 -2.68 -10.36 -15.37
CA CYS A 4 -2.02 -11.06 -16.48
C CYS A 4 -2.85 -11.25 -17.76
N LYS A 5 -4.01 -10.60 -17.91
CA LYS A 5 -4.80 -10.67 -19.16
C LYS A 5 -4.23 -9.74 -20.24
N GLY A 6 -3.06 -10.06 -20.80
CA GLY A 6 -2.53 -9.29 -21.94
C GLY A 6 -1.09 -9.59 -22.37
N TYR A 7 -0.26 -10.16 -21.50
CA TYR A 7 1.14 -10.44 -21.83
C TYR A 7 1.28 -11.85 -22.43
N LYS A 8 1.80 -11.94 -23.66
CA LYS A 8 2.13 -13.21 -24.31
C LYS A 8 3.15 -13.96 -23.44
N LYS A 9 2.72 -15.09 -22.86
CA LYS A 9 3.52 -16.08 -22.10
C LYS A 9 4.52 -15.45 -21.12
N THR A 10 4.04 -14.86 -20.02
CA THR A 10 4.86 -14.48 -18.86
C THR A 10 4.64 -15.43 -17.68
N LYS A 11 5.56 -15.40 -16.72
CA LYS A 11 5.40 -16.06 -15.42
C LYS A 11 5.87 -15.13 -14.30
N ILE A 12 5.30 -15.34 -13.11
CA ILE A 12 5.68 -14.63 -11.89
C ILE A 12 6.80 -15.42 -11.20
N LEU A 13 7.83 -14.71 -10.75
CA LEU A 13 8.92 -15.29 -9.96
C LEU A 13 8.58 -15.29 -8.46
N SER A 14 9.09 -16.29 -7.75
CA SER A 14 9.23 -16.20 -6.30
C SER A 14 10.32 -15.18 -5.93
N VAL A 15 10.17 -14.58 -4.76
CA VAL A 15 11.22 -13.78 -4.13
C VAL A 15 11.55 -14.39 -2.78
N GLU A 16 12.82 -14.67 -2.52
CA GLU A 16 13.27 -15.44 -1.34
C GLU A 16 12.57 -16.80 -1.18
N GLY A 17 12.21 -17.43 -2.30
CA GLY A 17 11.49 -18.70 -2.34
C GLY A 17 9.98 -18.56 -2.10
N ILE A 18 9.48 -17.33 -1.91
CA ILE A 18 8.10 -17.06 -1.54
C ILE A 18 7.35 -16.53 -2.77
N GLN A 19 6.26 -17.20 -3.13
CA GLN A 19 5.36 -16.74 -4.20
C GLN A 19 4.47 -15.58 -3.69
N PRO A 20 4.26 -14.52 -4.49
CA PRO A 20 3.29 -13.51 -4.14
C PRO A 20 1.88 -14.10 -4.18
N SER A 21 1.10 -13.92 -3.12
CA SER A 21 -0.28 -14.37 -3.01
C SER A 21 -0.99 -13.53 -1.94
N ALA A 22 -2.32 -13.51 -1.93
CA ALA A 22 -3.05 -12.79 -0.89
C ALA A 22 -2.63 -13.25 0.52
N ASP A 23 -2.38 -14.54 0.73
CA ASP A 23 -2.00 -15.09 2.03
C ASP A 23 -0.58 -14.68 2.43
N THR A 24 0.38 -14.81 1.51
CA THR A 24 1.79 -14.43 1.77
C THR A 24 1.98 -12.93 1.95
N ILE A 25 1.11 -12.11 1.34
CA ILE A 25 1.09 -10.66 1.54
C ILE A 25 0.42 -10.30 2.87
N LYS A 26 -0.72 -10.91 3.21
CA LYS A 26 -1.43 -10.66 4.48
C LYS A 26 -0.55 -10.98 5.68
N ASN A 27 0.08 -12.16 5.67
CA ASN A 27 0.92 -12.63 6.78
C ASN A 27 2.34 -12.02 6.78
N GLY A 28 2.67 -11.16 5.82
CA GLY A 28 3.95 -10.44 5.77
C GLY A 28 5.16 -11.29 5.37
N THR A 29 4.95 -12.48 4.81
CA THR A 29 6.06 -13.34 4.38
C THR A 29 6.60 -12.96 3.00
N TYR A 30 5.77 -12.43 2.10
CA TYR A 30 6.26 -11.97 0.79
C TYR A 30 7.04 -10.65 0.93
N PRO A 31 8.32 -10.59 0.52
CA PRO A 31 9.22 -9.50 0.91
C PRO A 31 8.96 -8.18 0.16
N LEU A 32 8.53 -8.25 -1.11
CA LEU A 32 8.30 -7.04 -1.92
C LEU A 32 6.90 -6.48 -1.72
N CYS A 33 6.64 -6.01 -0.51
CA CYS A 33 5.36 -5.42 -0.13
C CYS A 33 5.57 -4.04 0.50
N ARG A 34 4.70 -3.10 0.17
CA ARG A 34 4.58 -1.81 0.85
C ARG A 34 3.17 -1.65 1.41
N GLU A 35 3.05 -0.88 2.47
CA GLU A 35 1.75 -0.54 3.05
C GLU A 35 1.28 0.81 2.51
N TYR A 36 -0.03 0.92 2.30
CA TYR A 36 -0.71 2.20 2.18
C TYR A 36 -1.26 2.57 3.55
N LEU A 37 -0.84 3.74 4.05
CA LEU A 37 -1.13 4.19 5.41
C LEU A 37 -1.81 5.56 5.37
N LEU A 38 -2.69 5.81 6.34
CA LEU A 38 -2.98 7.17 6.80
C LEU A 38 -2.17 7.40 8.08
N ALA A 39 -1.52 8.56 8.20
CA ALA A 39 -0.77 8.97 9.37
C ALA A 39 -1.28 10.31 9.90
N TYR A 40 -1.28 10.51 11.21
CA TYR A 40 -1.83 11.72 11.84
C TYR A 40 -1.18 11.97 13.20
N THR A 41 -1.27 13.21 13.67
CA THR A 41 -0.83 13.61 15.01
C THR A 41 -2.03 13.82 15.92
N GLY A 42 -1.82 13.76 17.25
CA GLY A 42 -2.84 14.14 18.22
C GLY A 42 -4.09 13.27 18.23
N GLU A 43 -5.18 13.86 18.73
CA GLU A 43 -6.51 13.26 18.77
C GLU A 43 -7.27 13.55 17.47
N LEU A 44 -8.01 12.54 17.00
CA LEU A 44 -8.82 12.65 15.79
C LEU A 44 -10.11 13.40 16.09
N SER A 45 -10.58 14.19 15.13
CA SER A 45 -11.96 14.68 15.15
C SER A 45 -12.97 13.53 15.04
N GLU A 46 -14.25 13.79 15.31
CA GLU A 46 -15.33 12.82 15.11
C GLU A 46 -15.37 12.33 13.66
N ALA A 47 -15.31 13.27 12.71
CA ALA A 47 -15.30 12.96 11.28
C ALA A 47 -14.09 12.13 10.84
N GLU A 48 -12.88 12.43 11.37
CA GLU A 48 -11.69 11.63 11.08
C GLU A 48 -11.78 10.23 11.70
N SER A 49 -12.26 10.12 12.94
CA SER A 49 -12.46 8.85 13.63
C SER A 49 -13.46 7.96 12.89
N ASP A 50 -14.61 8.52 12.47
CA ASP A 50 -15.65 7.84 11.71
C ASP A 50 -15.14 7.42 10.32
N PHE A 51 -14.36 8.27 9.65
CA PHE A 51 -13.72 7.91 8.37
C PHE A 51 -12.72 6.77 8.51
N LEU A 52 -11.87 6.78 9.55
CA LEU A 52 -10.97 5.66 9.82
C LEU A 52 -11.74 4.37 10.20
N ALA A 53 -12.86 4.48 10.91
CA ALA A 53 -13.73 3.35 11.21
C ALA A 53 -14.37 2.76 9.94
N TYR A 54 -14.81 3.61 9.02
CA TYR A 54 -15.28 3.20 7.70
C TYR A 54 -14.18 2.46 6.92
N ILE A 55 -12.96 3.02 6.84
CA ILE A 55 -11.83 2.39 6.15
C ILE A 55 -11.53 1.00 6.73
N LYS A 56 -11.59 0.83 8.05
CA LYS A 56 -11.37 -0.46 8.74
C LYS A 56 -12.46 -1.50 8.48
N THR A 57 -13.65 -1.07 8.07
CA THR A 57 -14.85 -1.92 7.96
C THR A 57 -15.34 -2.01 6.52
N ALA A 58 -16.41 -1.31 6.16
CA ALA A 58 -17.03 -1.40 4.84
C ALA A 58 -16.07 -0.96 3.71
N GLY A 59 -15.18 0.00 3.99
CA GLY A 59 -14.19 0.48 3.05
C GLY A 59 -13.21 -0.60 2.56
N GLN A 60 -13.02 -1.69 3.31
CA GLN A 60 -12.14 -2.80 2.87
C GLN A 60 -12.61 -3.46 1.57
N GLN A 61 -13.91 -3.39 1.22
CA GLN A 61 -14.40 -3.85 -0.08
C GLN A 61 -13.83 -3.04 -1.25
N ILE A 62 -13.61 -1.74 -1.05
CA ILE A 62 -12.97 -0.87 -2.04
C ILE A 62 -11.47 -1.18 -2.06
N VAL A 63 -10.84 -1.33 -0.89
CA VAL A 63 -9.42 -1.68 -0.79
C VAL A 63 -9.08 -2.94 -1.59
N GLU A 64 -9.92 -3.98 -1.53
CA GLU A 64 -9.75 -5.23 -2.28
C GLU A 64 -9.65 -5.07 -3.82
N GLN A 65 -10.18 -3.96 -4.35
CA GLN A 65 -10.11 -3.65 -5.78
C GLN A 65 -8.74 -3.09 -6.19
N PHE A 66 -7.99 -2.52 -5.23
CA PHE A 66 -6.70 -1.89 -5.47
C PHE A 66 -5.54 -2.75 -4.99
N CYS A 67 -5.64 -3.33 -3.79
CA CYS A 67 -4.55 -4.05 -3.15
C CYS A 67 -5.06 -5.11 -2.18
N VAL A 68 -4.17 -5.73 -1.41
CA VAL A 68 -4.56 -6.74 -0.42
C VAL A 68 -5.14 -6.02 0.82
N PRO A 69 -6.36 -6.35 1.26
CA PRO A 69 -7.01 -5.65 2.37
C PRO A 69 -6.28 -5.90 3.69
N ALA A 70 -6.26 -4.87 4.54
CA ALA A 70 -5.67 -4.92 5.87
C ALA A 70 -6.67 -5.45 6.93
N GLY A 71 -7.97 -5.32 6.67
CA GLY A 71 -9.05 -5.74 7.57
C GLY A 71 -10.04 -6.67 6.89
N LYS A 72 -11.02 -7.15 7.67
CA LYS A 72 -12.18 -7.86 7.13
C LYS A 72 -13.28 -6.83 6.85
N THR A 73 -13.93 -6.97 5.71
CA THR A 73 -15.18 -6.28 5.41
C THR A 73 -16.21 -6.56 6.50
N ASN A 74 -16.78 -5.49 7.06
CA ASN A 74 -17.83 -5.56 8.07
C ASN A 74 -18.83 -4.41 7.89
N THR A 75 -19.93 -4.45 8.63
CA THR A 75 -20.93 -3.37 8.63
C THR A 75 -20.30 -2.10 9.19
N PHE A 76 -20.52 -0.99 8.48
CA PHE A 76 -20.19 0.35 8.94
C PHE A 76 -21.47 1.05 9.42
N LEU A 77 -21.41 1.63 10.63
CA LEU A 77 -22.49 2.45 11.20
C LEU A 77 -21.97 3.86 11.32
N SER A 78 -22.40 4.72 10.39
CA SER A 78 -22.08 6.14 10.41
C SER A 78 -22.70 6.82 11.62
N ASP A 79 -21.94 7.72 12.24
CA ASP A 79 -22.41 8.60 13.32
C ASP A 79 -23.03 9.92 12.82
N GLN A 80 -23.16 10.08 11.49
CA GLN A 80 -23.61 11.31 10.82
C GLN A 80 -22.71 12.53 11.12
N SER A 81 -21.41 12.28 11.29
CA SER A 81 -20.37 13.30 11.43
C SER A 81 -20.46 14.40 10.38
N SER A 82 -19.89 15.56 10.71
CA SER A 82 -19.78 16.71 9.83
C SER A 82 -18.42 17.39 9.96
N GLY A 83 -18.05 18.19 8.97
CA GLY A 83 -16.81 18.95 8.97
C GLY A 83 -15.95 18.68 7.74
N THR A 84 -14.68 19.01 7.83
CA THR A 84 -13.73 18.89 6.71
C THR A 84 -12.53 18.06 7.14
N ILE A 85 -12.16 17.07 6.34
CA ILE A 85 -10.94 16.28 6.49
C ILE A 85 -9.99 16.63 5.35
N ARG A 86 -8.82 17.15 5.66
CA ARG A 86 -7.76 17.48 4.70
C ARG A 86 -6.73 16.36 4.68
N ILE A 87 -6.53 15.77 3.51
CA ILE A 87 -5.62 14.66 3.30
C ILE A 87 -4.53 15.09 2.32
N ASN A 88 -3.26 14.92 2.66
CA ASN A 88 -2.13 15.23 1.78
C ASN A 88 -1.15 14.05 1.68
N GLY A 89 -0.53 13.83 0.53
CA GLY A 89 0.63 12.92 0.44
C GLY A 89 0.70 12.08 -0.83
N SER A 90 1.04 10.80 -0.68
CA SER A 90 1.39 9.88 -1.76
C SER A 90 0.41 9.85 -2.94
N SER A 91 0.93 10.16 -4.12
CA SER A 91 0.24 9.95 -5.41
C SER A 91 -0.10 8.49 -5.72
N SER A 92 0.64 7.52 -5.16
CA SER A 92 0.29 6.10 -5.32
C SER A 92 -0.94 5.71 -4.49
N ALA A 93 -1.15 6.35 -3.34
CA ALA A 93 -2.29 6.08 -2.46
C ALA A 93 -3.53 6.93 -2.82
N ALA A 94 -3.36 8.04 -3.55
CA ALA A 94 -4.46 8.94 -3.89
C ALA A 94 -5.68 8.25 -4.56
N PRO A 95 -5.52 7.31 -5.53
CA PRO A 95 -6.68 6.70 -6.19
C PRO A 95 -7.58 5.87 -5.24
N ILE A 96 -6.95 5.09 -4.35
CA ILE A 96 -7.68 4.28 -3.36
C ILE A 96 -8.34 5.18 -2.31
N LEU A 97 -7.65 6.23 -1.83
CA LEU A 97 -8.23 7.18 -0.88
C LEU A 97 -9.39 7.98 -1.48
N THR A 98 -9.29 8.38 -2.74
CA THR A 98 -10.36 9.09 -3.44
C THR A 98 -11.61 8.20 -3.53
N SER A 99 -11.44 6.93 -3.92
CA SER A 99 -12.55 5.97 -3.99
C SER A 99 -13.17 5.71 -2.62
N LEU A 100 -12.35 5.61 -1.56
CA LEU A 100 -12.82 5.47 -0.18
C LEU A 100 -13.60 6.71 0.28
N ALA A 101 -13.10 7.91 -0.02
CA ALA A 101 -13.75 9.17 0.35
C ALA A 101 -15.12 9.32 -0.34
N GLU A 102 -15.18 9.07 -1.64
CA GLU A 102 -16.44 9.16 -2.42
C GLU A 102 -17.51 8.21 -1.90
N ASP A 103 -17.14 6.99 -1.49
CA ASP A 103 -18.09 6.04 -0.93
C ASP A 103 -18.50 6.39 0.51
N TYR A 104 -17.54 6.79 1.34
CA TYR A 104 -17.81 7.26 2.70
C TYR A 104 -18.81 8.41 2.75
N GLN A 105 -18.69 9.37 1.83
CA GLN A 105 -19.58 10.54 1.76
C GLN A 105 -21.05 10.18 1.41
N LYS A 106 -21.32 8.95 0.94
CA LYS A 106 -22.70 8.46 0.79
C LYS A 106 -23.38 8.22 2.14
N TYR A 107 -22.61 7.84 3.15
CA TYR A 107 -23.06 7.64 4.54
C TYR A 107 -23.02 8.96 5.33
N ASN A 108 -21.99 9.78 5.10
CA ASN A 108 -21.77 11.05 5.81
C ASN A 108 -21.76 12.25 4.86
N LYS A 109 -22.95 12.72 4.48
CA LYS A 109 -23.13 13.79 3.47
C LYS A 109 -22.64 15.17 3.92
N HIS A 110 -22.42 15.34 5.22
CA HIS A 110 -21.96 16.60 5.83
C HIS A 110 -20.44 16.64 6.05
N VAL A 111 -19.73 15.57 5.70
CA VAL A 111 -18.26 15.56 5.70
C VAL A 111 -17.75 15.91 4.31
N GLN A 112 -16.82 16.86 4.24
CA GLN A 112 -16.05 17.17 3.06
C GLN A 112 -14.64 16.60 3.19
N ILE A 113 -14.22 15.76 2.24
CA ILE A 113 -12.84 15.27 2.20
C ILE A 113 -12.09 15.97 1.08
N LEU A 114 -10.99 16.63 1.43
CA LEU A 114 -10.13 17.36 0.50
C LEU A 114 -8.81 16.60 0.36
N ILE A 115 -8.57 16.02 -0.82
CA ILE A 115 -7.35 15.24 -1.08
C ILE A 115 -6.41 16.05 -1.97
N GLU A 116 -5.21 16.30 -1.47
CA GLU A 116 -4.11 16.91 -2.20
C GLU A 116 -2.99 15.90 -2.43
N THR A 117 -2.54 15.78 -3.67
CA THR A 117 -1.53 14.80 -4.06
C THR A 117 -0.14 15.44 -4.15
N THR A 118 0.78 14.92 -3.36
CA THR A 118 2.21 15.27 -3.31
C THR A 118 3.04 13.98 -3.30
N ASP A 119 4.01 13.86 -2.37
CA ASP A 119 4.73 12.62 -2.05
C ASP A 119 4.55 12.24 -0.57
N SER A 120 4.98 11.02 -0.19
CA SER A 120 4.78 10.54 1.19
C SER A 120 5.49 11.40 2.23
N THR A 121 6.67 11.94 1.91
CA THR A 121 7.44 12.75 2.87
C THR A 121 6.81 14.11 3.05
N SER A 122 6.38 14.77 1.97
CA SER A 122 5.64 16.03 2.04
C SER A 122 4.34 15.89 2.82
N GLY A 123 3.56 14.83 2.57
CA GLY A 123 2.33 14.56 3.33
C GLY A 123 2.60 14.35 4.83
N LEU A 124 3.60 13.54 5.17
CA LEU A 124 3.97 13.30 6.58
C LEU A 124 4.41 14.58 7.30
N ASN A 125 5.22 15.42 6.64
CA ASN A 125 5.60 16.72 7.19
C ASN A 125 4.37 17.63 7.35
N ALA A 126 3.46 17.64 6.38
CA ALA A 126 2.23 18.43 6.46
C ALA A 126 1.36 18.04 7.65
N ALA A 127 1.25 16.75 7.99
CA ALA A 127 0.55 16.28 9.19
C ALA A 127 1.27 16.64 10.50
N LEU A 128 2.61 16.59 10.51
CA LEU A 128 3.41 17.01 11.68
C LEU A 128 3.30 18.52 11.93
N GLU A 129 3.22 19.32 10.88
CA GLU A 129 3.07 20.77 10.93
C GLU A 129 1.61 21.23 11.11
N GLY A 130 0.65 20.31 11.05
CA GLY A 130 -0.78 20.60 11.18
C GLY A 130 -1.42 21.29 9.96
N SER A 131 -0.76 21.25 8.80
CA SER A 131 -1.29 21.81 7.54
C SER A 131 -2.27 20.86 6.82
N CYS A 132 -2.23 19.57 7.15
CA CYS A 132 -3.28 18.60 6.83
C CYS A 132 -3.65 17.77 8.06
N ASP A 133 -4.84 17.17 8.04
CA ASP A 133 -5.38 16.39 9.16
C ASP A 133 -4.85 14.94 9.09
N LEU A 134 -4.81 14.36 7.88
CA LEU A 134 -4.29 13.01 7.63
C LEU A 134 -3.25 13.01 6.49
N ALA A 135 -2.11 12.39 6.71
CA ALA A 135 -1.10 12.13 5.68
C ALA A 135 -1.33 10.77 5.03
N MET A 136 -1.46 10.70 3.70
CA MET A 136 -1.47 9.43 2.98
C MET A 136 -0.05 9.01 2.55
N THR A 137 0.35 7.79 2.84
CA THR A 137 1.70 7.28 2.55
C THR A 137 1.64 6.00 1.73
N SER A 138 2.70 5.76 0.96
CA SER A 138 2.93 4.49 0.25
C SER A 138 4.30 3.91 0.57
N ARG A 139 4.74 4.11 1.81
CA ARG A 139 5.98 3.57 2.37
C ARG A 139 5.83 3.42 3.87
N SER A 140 6.66 2.56 4.44
CA SER A 140 6.84 2.52 5.89
C SER A 140 7.34 3.86 6.41
N LEU A 141 6.90 4.23 7.62
CA LEU A 141 7.44 5.37 8.33
C LEU A 141 8.89 5.11 8.74
N LYS A 142 9.70 6.17 8.77
CA LYS A 142 11.02 6.17 9.41
C LYS A 142 10.83 6.15 10.92
N ASP A 143 11.87 5.78 11.66
CA ASP A 143 11.72 5.56 13.10
C ASP A 143 11.31 6.84 13.86
N TYR A 144 11.89 8.00 13.53
CA TYR A 144 11.46 9.28 14.10
C TYR A 144 10.01 9.65 13.72
N GLU A 145 9.51 9.22 12.56
CA GLU A 145 8.13 9.49 12.14
C GLU A 145 7.16 8.63 12.96
N LYS A 146 7.52 7.38 13.27
CA LYS A 146 6.71 6.46 14.10
C LYS A 146 6.56 6.95 15.54
N GLU A 147 7.56 7.67 16.06
CA GLU A 147 7.51 8.25 17.40
C GLU A 147 6.55 9.45 17.50
N LEU A 148 6.28 10.11 16.37
CA LEU A 148 5.51 11.36 16.31
C LEU A 148 4.11 11.20 15.71
N LEU A 149 3.88 10.14 14.94
CA LEU A 149 2.66 9.93 14.19
C LEU A 149 1.97 8.61 14.58
N ASN A 150 0.67 8.70 14.77
CA ASN A 150 -0.20 7.55 14.74
C ASN A 150 -0.41 7.11 13.30
N THR A 151 -0.69 5.82 13.09
CA THR A 151 -0.93 5.28 11.74
C THR A 151 -2.12 4.34 11.68
N GLN A 152 -2.79 4.36 10.53
CA GLN A 152 -3.81 3.40 10.15
C GLN A 152 -3.44 2.74 8.83
N VAL A 153 -3.26 1.42 8.84
CA VAL A 153 -3.06 0.64 7.61
C VAL A 153 -4.37 0.56 6.82
N ILE A 154 -4.32 0.93 5.55
CA ILE A 154 -5.44 0.85 4.62
C ILE A 154 -5.42 -0.50 3.92
N GLY A 155 -4.26 -0.86 3.38
CA GLY A 155 -4.03 -2.08 2.63
C GLY A 155 -2.55 -2.31 2.31
N LYS A 156 -2.25 -3.47 1.76
CA LYS A 156 -0.90 -3.94 1.42
C LYS A 156 -0.76 -4.10 -0.09
N ASP A 157 0.17 -3.36 -0.68
CA ASP A 157 0.47 -3.34 -2.10
C ASP A 157 1.75 -4.14 -2.37
N ALA A 158 1.65 -5.19 -3.18
CA ALA A 158 2.75 -6.12 -3.43
C ALA A 158 3.23 -6.03 -4.87
N ILE A 159 4.56 -6.03 -5.03
CA ILE A 159 5.23 -5.96 -6.31
C ILE A 159 5.62 -7.38 -6.73
N ALA A 160 4.99 -7.87 -7.80
CA ALA A 160 5.36 -9.13 -8.42
C ALA A 160 6.46 -8.91 -9.48
N ILE A 161 7.46 -9.79 -9.50
CA ILE A 161 8.47 -9.80 -10.57
C ILE A 161 8.00 -10.73 -11.68
N LEU A 162 7.80 -10.20 -12.88
CA LEU A 162 7.40 -10.96 -14.05
C LEU A 162 8.56 -11.11 -15.03
N VAL A 163 8.70 -12.32 -15.58
CA VAL A 163 9.63 -12.61 -16.68
C VAL A 163 8.91 -13.35 -17.79
N GLN A 164 9.57 -13.44 -18.95
CA GLN A 164 9.12 -14.32 -20.03
C GLN A 164 9.00 -15.76 -19.55
N ALA A 165 7.96 -16.49 -19.95
CA ALA A 165 7.66 -17.84 -19.43
C ALA A 165 8.80 -18.85 -19.69
N GLU A 166 9.52 -18.69 -20.80
CA GLU A 166 10.66 -19.54 -21.17
C GLU A 166 11.95 -19.20 -20.42
N ASN A 167 11.99 -18.08 -19.68
CA ASN A 167 13.13 -17.75 -18.83
C ASN A 167 13.29 -18.85 -17.77
N PRO A 168 14.46 -19.49 -17.63
CA PRO A 168 14.62 -20.61 -16.71
C PRO A 168 14.62 -20.20 -15.23
N VAL A 169 14.80 -18.92 -14.89
CA VAL A 169 14.74 -18.42 -13.51
C VAL A 169 13.33 -18.61 -12.94
N GLN A 170 13.22 -19.14 -11.73
CA GLN A 170 11.95 -19.32 -11.01
C GLN A 170 11.88 -18.52 -9.70
N ASN A 171 13.04 -18.13 -9.19
CA ASN A 171 13.19 -17.45 -7.91
C ASN A 171 14.35 -16.44 -7.99
N LEU A 172 14.21 -15.32 -7.27
CA LEU A 172 15.28 -14.36 -7.05
C LEU A 172 15.40 -14.05 -5.55
N SER A 173 16.61 -13.78 -5.06
CA SER A 173 16.77 -13.08 -3.78
C SER A 173 16.59 -11.57 -3.96
N GLU A 174 16.29 -10.84 -2.88
CA GLU A 174 16.24 -9.38 -2.90
C GLU A 174 17.57 -8.76 -3.34
N GLU A 175 18.69 -9.37 -2.93
CA GLU A 175 20.03 -8.98 -3.38
C GLU A 175 20.20 -9.14 -4.90
N GLN A 176 19.70 -10.26 -5.47
CA GLN A 176 19.74 -10.46 -6.91
C GLN A 176 18.88 -9.45 -7.65
N ILE A 177 17.70 -9.12 -7.10
CA ILE A 177 16.82 -8.08 -7.66
C ILE A 177 17.54 -6.73 -7.66
N LEU A 178 18.14 -6.32 -6.54
CA LEU A 178 18.91 -5.08 -6.46
C LEU A 178 20.00 -5.04 -7.54
N LYS A 179 20.81 -6.10 -7.66
CA LYS A 179 21.87 -6.19 -8.68
C LYS A 179 21.37 -6.15 -10.12
N ILE A 180 20.17 -6.67 -10.39
CA ILE A 180 19.53 -6.53 -11.71
C ILE A 180 19.20 -5.05 -11.99
N TYR A 181 18.58 -4.36 -11.03
CA TYR A 181 18.20 -2.95 -11.19
C TYR A 181 19.41 -2.00 -11.23
N GLU A 182 20.52 -2.37 -10.57
CA GLU A 182 21.82 -1.72 -10.67
C GLU A 182 22.59 -2.05 -11.96
N LYS A 183 22.04 -2.92 -12.82
CA LYS A 183 22.65 -3.39 -14.07
C LYS A 183 23.99 -4.12 -13.88
N THR A 184 24.17 -4.73 -12.72
CA THR A 184 25.34 -5.56 -12.41
C THR A 184 25.29 -6.86 -13.21
N TYR A 185 24.14 -7.52 -13.25
CA TYR A 185 23.93 -8.67 -14.13
C TYR A 185 23.57 -8.20 -15.53
N LYS A 186 24.29 -8.71 -16.53
CA LYS A 186 24.03 -8.38 -17.95
C LYS A 186 23.12 -9.42 -18.61
N ASN A 187 23.11 -10.65 -18.10
CA ASN A 187 22.34 -11.77 -18.66
C ASN A 187 21.78 -12.70 -17.57
N TRP A 188 20.64 -13.34 -17.86
CA TRP A 188 19.97 -14.28 -16.94
C TRP A 188 20.83 -15.46 -16.50
N SER A 189 21.78 -15.90 -17.32
CA SER A 189 22.72 -16.98 -17.01
C SER A 189 23.65 -16.66 -15.84
N GLU A 190 23.88 -15.39 -15.53
CA GLU A 190 24.75 -14.96 -14.42
C GLU A 190 24.07 -15.14 -13.05
N ILE A 191 22.73 -15.16 -13.03
CA ILE A 191 21.91 -15.31 -11.82
C ILE A 191 21.82 -16.79 -11.40
N GLN A 192 21.75 -17.70 -12.37
CA GLN A 192 21.60 -19.15 -12.10
C GLN A 192 22.87 -19.84 -11.59
N ARG A 193 24.04 -19.18 -11.67
CA ARG A 193 25.34 -19.82 -11.39
C ARG A 193 25.74 -19.92 -9.92
N LYS A 194 24.94 -19.44 -8.96
CA LYS A 194 25.22 -19.67 -7.53
C LYS A 194 24.38 -20.80 -6.96
N LYS A 195 24.83 -22.03 -7.21
CA LYS A 195 24.51 -23.21 -6.38
C LYS A 195 25.77 -24.07 -6.25
N SER A 196 26.67 -23.64 -5.37
CA SER A 196 27.62 -24.50 -4.63
C SER A 196 28.63 -23.61 -3.90
N GLU A 197 28.33 -23.29 -2.64
CA GLU A 197 29.41 -23.24 -1.65
C GLU A 197 28.96 -24.19 -0.53
N SER A 198 29.77 -25.24 -0.44
CA SER A 198 29.80 -26.34 0.52
C SER A 198 29.99 -25.89 1.96
#